data_AF-A0A803N8W1-F1
#
_entry.id   AF-A0A803N8W1-F1
#
_cell.length_a   1.000
_cell.length_b   1.000
_cell.length_c   1.000
_cell.angle_alpha   90.00
_cell.angle_beta   90.00
_cell.angle_gamma   90.00
#
_symmetry.space_group_name_H-M   'P 1'
#
loop_
_entity.id
_entity.type
_entity.pdbx_description
1 polymer ?
#
loop_
_entity_poly.entity_id
_entity_poly.type
_entity_poly.pdbx_seq_one_letter_code
_entity_poly.pdbx_strand_id
1 'polypeptide(L)'
;MKELIIQRHGIRCKKSQLYRARSILKDMMDGSHQECYARLPTYIQMILDRECRVICGITWRTPEVPSANPMFKKIFISFDALYNGFLSGCRPFIGVDGTHLRGRYEGTLLVAASLDGDNGILPIAYAVVDKETKENWSFFFII
;
A
#
# COMPACT_ATOMS: atom_id res chain seq x y z
N MET A 1 6.22 28.46 4.71
CA MET A 1 4.78 28.37 4.32
C MET A 1 3.90 29.34 5.11
N LYS A 2 3.89 29.31 6.45
CA LYS A 2 3.10 30.25 7.26
C LYS A 2 3.48 31.72 7.04
N GLU A 3 4.78 32.02 7.04
CA GLU A 3 5.29 33.38 6.78
C GLU A 3 4.99 33.85 5.35
N LEU A 4 5.11 32.96 4.36
CA LEU A 4 4.75 33.22 2.96
C LEU A 4 3.27 33.62 2.80
N ILE A 5 2.35 32.95 3.49
CA ILE A 5 0.92 33.27 3.42
C ILE A 5 0.63 34.64 4.06
N ILE A 6 1.31 34.96 5.15
CA ILE A 6 1.22 36.27 5.81
C ILE A 6 1.79 37.38 4.90
N GLN A 7 2.95 37.16 4.30
CA GLN A 7 3.58 38.15 3.40
C GLN A 7 2.78 38.38 2.12
N ARG A 8 2.20 37.32 1.54
CA ARG A 8 1.56 37.38 0.21
C ARG A 8 0.08 37.74 0.26
N HIS A 9 -0.62 37.40 1.35
CA HIS A 9 -2.07 37.59 1.48
C HIS A 9 -2.48 38.34 2.75
N GLY A 10 -1.56 38.69 3.67
CA GLY A 10 -1.88 39.39 4.91
C GLY A 10 -2.63 38.55 5.96
N ILE A 11 -2.89 37.27 5.68
CA ILE A 11 -3.74 36.41 6.52
C ILE A 11 -2.89 35.73 7.59
N ARG A 12 -3.19 36.02 8.86
CA ARG A 12 -2.63 35.29 10.01
C ARG A 12 -3.45 34.02 10.28
N CYS A 13 -2.86 32.86 10.00
CA CYS A 13 -3.47 31.56 10.28
C CYS A 13 -2.70 30.81 11.37
N LYS A 14 -3.40 29.96 12.15
CA LYS A 14 -2.76 28.97 13.02
C LYS A 14 -2.12 27.86 12.16
N LYS A 15 -1.04 27.23 12.66
CA LYS A 15 -0.37 26.12 11.95
C LYS A 15 -1.33 24.95 11.67
N SER A 16 -2.25 24.69 12.60
CA SER A 16 -3.31 23.68 12.45
C SER A 16 -4.28 23.98 11.29
N GLN A 17 -4.65 25.25 11.09
CA GLN A 17 -5.51 25.65 9.97
C GLN A 17 -4.81 25.44 8.62
N LEU A 18 -3.51 25.77 8.54
CA LEU A 18 -2.71 25.54 7.34
C LEU A 18 -2.54 24.05 7.03
N TYR A 19 -2.34 23.23 8.07
CA TYR A 19 -2.27 21.78 7.91
C TYR A 19 -3.59 21.21 7.38
N ARG A 20 -4.73 21.62 7.97
CA ARG A 20 -6.06 21.19 7.54
C ARG A 20 -6.37 21.64 6.11
N ALA A 21 -6.07 22.90 5.76
CA ALA A 21 -6.23 23.41 4.40
C ALA A 21 -5.39 22.61 3.40
N ARG A 22 -4.12 22.30 3.74
CA ARG A 22 -3.26 21.44 2.92
C ARG A 22 -3.83 20.03 2.77
N SER A 23 -4.36 19.44 3.84
CA SER A 23 -4.97 18.11 3.80
C SER A 23 -6.18 18.08 2.87
N ILE A 24 -7.05 19.07 2.97
CA ILE A 24 -8.25 19.21 2.12
C ILE A 24 -7.86 19.40 0.65
N LEU A 25 -6.86 20.26 0.37
CA LEU A 25 -6.36 20.47 -0.99
C LEU A 25 -5.76 19.19 -1.58
N LYS A 26 -5.00 18.42 -0.78
CA LYS A 26 -4.50 17.12 -1.20
C LYS A 26 -5.62 16.14 -1.52
N ASP A 27 -6.60 16.02 -0.63
CA ASP A 27 -7.76 15.14 -0.86
C ASP A 27 -8.54 15.56 -2.13
N MET A 28 -8.60 16.85 -2.46
CA MET A 28 -9.22 17.34 -3.70
C MET A 28 -8.40 17.03 -4.96
N MET A 29 -7.07 17.06 -4.88
CA MET A 29 -6.20 16.83 -6.04
C MET A 29 -5.98 15.34 -6.31
N ASP A 30 -5.65 14.57 -5.27
CA ASP A 30 -5.22 13.18 -5.36
C ASP A 30 -6.38 12.19 -5.11
N GLY A 31 -7.53 12.70 -4.65
CA GLY A 31 -8.62 11.91 -4.11
C GLY A 31 -8.44 11.60 -2.63
N SER A 32 -9.53 11.25 -1.95
CA SER A 32 -9.45 10.86 -0.56
C SER A 32 -8.81 9.47 -0.42
N HIS A 33 -8.09 9.26 0.68
CA HIS A 33 -7.52 7.94 0.97
C HIS A 33 -8.61 6.85 0.99
N GLN A 34 -9.83 7.18 1.45
CA GLN A 34 -10.95 6.25 1.51
C GLN A 34 -11.36 5.76 0.11
N GLU A 35 -11.43 6.67 -0.86
CA GLU A 35 -11.72 6.33 -2.26
C GLU A 35 -10.61 5.46 -2.86
N CYS A 36 -9.34 5.74 -2.54
CA CYS A 36 -8.21 4.92 -2.99
C CYS A 36 -8.33 3.47 -2.50
N TYR A 37 -8.64 3.25 -1.21
CA TYR A 37 -8.86 1.90 -0.68
C TYR A 37 -10.09 1.24 -1.29
N ALA A 38 -11.18 1.98 -1.51
CA ALA A 38 -12.40 1.47 -2.14
C ALA A 38 -12.18 0.99 -3.59
N ARG A 39 -11.14 1.49 -4.28
CA ARG A 39 -10.78 1.05 -5.65
C ARG A 39 -9.91 -0.21 -5.69
N LEU A 40 -9.30 -0.62 -4.58
CA LEU A 40 -8.41 -1.80 -4.56
C LEU A 40 -9.05 -3.08 -5.11
N PRO A 41 -10.33 -3.42 -4.80
CA PRO A 41 -10.97 -4.60 -5.37
C PRO A 41 -11.06 -4.54 -6.89
N THR A 42 -11.32 -3.36 -7.46
CA THR A 42 -11.34 -3.15 -8.91
C THR A 42 -9.96 -3.40 -9.52
N TYR A 43 -8.89 -2.91 -8.88
CA TYR A 43 -7.53 -3.19 -9.37
C TYR A 43 -7.16 -4.67 -9.29
N ILE A 44 -7.54 -5.36 -8.21
CA ILE A 44 -7.35 -6.82 -8.12
C ILE A 44 -8.09 -7.53 -9.26
N GLN A 45 -9.34 -7.15 -9.52
CA GLN A 45 -10.09 -7.74 -10.62
C GLN A 45 -9.41 -7.49 -11.97
N MET A 46 -8.94 -6.27 -12.23
CA MET A 46 -8.21 -5.95 -13.46
C MET A 46 -6.91 -6.76 -13.61
N ILE A 47 -6.22 -7.05 -12.51
CA ILE A 47 -5.02 -7.89 -12.51
C ILE A 47 -5.40 -9.33 -12.86
N LEU A 48 -6.44 -9.87 -12.22
CA LEU A 48 -6.97 -11.22 -12.50
C LEU A 48 -7.48 -11.37 -13.94
N ASP A 49 -8.06 -10.33 -14.51
CA ASP A 49 -8.58 -10.35 -15.89
C ASP A 49 -7.45 -10.34 -16.95
N ARG A 50 -6.27 -9.82 -16.60
CA ARG A 50 -5.15 -9.65 -17.54
C ARG A 50 -4.11 -10.76 -17.45
N GLU A 51 -3.81 -11.20 -16.24
CA GLU A 51 -2.75 -12.17 -15.97
C GLU A 51 -3.34 -13.51 -15.59
N CYS A 52 -3.18 -14.53 -16.45
CA CYS A 52 -3.71 -15.87 -16.19
C CYS A 52 -3.07 -16.55 -14.97
N ARG A 53 -1.91 -16.08 -14.51
CA ARG A 53 -1.14 -16.66 -13.41
C ARG A 53 -0.67 -15.55 -12.47
N VAL A 54 -1.57 -15.09 -11.62
CA VAL A 54 -1.25 -14.14 -10.55
C VAL A 54 -1.86 -14.67 -9.27
N ILE A 55 -1.08 -14.66 -8.19
CA ILE A 55 -1.57 -14.97 -6.86
C ILE A 55 -1.84 -13.63 -6.19
N CYS A 56 -3.10 -13.24 -6.13
CA CYS A 56 -3.49 -12.02 -5.46
C CYS A 56 -4.80 -12.18 -4.69
N GLY A 57 -4.94 -11.42 -3.61
CA GLY A 57 -6.13 -11.45 -2.80
C GLY A 57 -6.22 -10.22 -1.90
N ILE A 58 -7.46 -9.79 -1.65
CA ILE A 58 -7.76 -8.70 -0.72
C ILE A 58 -8.75 -9.20 0.32
N THR A 59 -8.57 -8.80 1.57
CA THR A 59 -9.45 -9.12 2.67
C THR A 59 -9.92 -7.86 3.35
N TRP A 60 -11.22 -7.85 3.69
CA TRP A 60 -11.88 -6.79 4.42
C TRP A 60 -12.29 -7.30 5.81
N ARG A 61 -12.26 -6.43 6.81
CA ARG A 61 -12.93 -6.67 8.09
C ARG A 61 -14.40 -6.30 7.92
N THR A 62 -15.27 -7.26 8.20
CA THR A 62 -16.70 -7.00 8.33
C THR A 62 -16.92 -6.07 9.53
N PRO A 63 -17.63 -4.97 9.36
CA PRO A 63 -17.93 -4.08 10.46
C PRO A 63 -18.93 -4.75 11.42
N GLU A 64 -18.82 -4.43 12.72
CA GLU A 64 -19.76 -4.90 13.74
C GLU A 64 -21.16 -4.30 13.54
N VAL A 65 -21.22 -3.11 12.93
CA VAL A 65 -22.46 -2.41 12.60
C VAL A 65 -22.77 -2.62 11.12
N PRO A 66 -23.96 -3.15 10.76
CA PRO A 66 -24.31 -3.45 9.36
C PRO A 66 -24.30 -2.25 8.41
N SER A 67 -24.45 -1.03 8.94
CA SER A 67 -24.46 0.20 8.15
C SER A 67 -23.07 0.83 7.95
N ALA A 68 -22.03 0.29 8.58
CA ALA A 68 -20.67 0.80 8.42
C ALA A 68 -20.01 0.19 7.18
N ASN A 69 -19.04 0.93 6.62
CA ASN A 69 -18.27 0.45 5.48
C ASN A 69 -17.28 -0.65 5.91
N PRO A 70 -17.03 -1.67 5.06
CA PRO A 70 -15.98 -2.64 5.30
C PRO A 70 -14.62 -1.96 5.42
N MET A 71 -13.82 -2.40 6.37
CA MET A 71 -12.51 -1.82 6.64
C MET A 71 -11.41 -2.67 6.02
N PHE A 72 -10.45 -2.05 5.33
CA PHE A 72 -9.32 -2.77 4.76
C PHE A 72 -8.58 -3.57 5.83
N LYS A 73 -8.25 -4.84 5.53
CA LYS A 73 -7.48 -5.70 6.44
C LYS A 73 -6.10 -5.99 5.87
N LYS A 74 -6.06 -6.63 4.69
CA LYS A 74 -4.84 -7.08 4.03
C LYS A 74 -5.03 -7.16 2.53
N ILE A 75 -3.96 -6.97 1.78
CA ILE A 75 -3.86 -7.32 0.35
C ILE A 75 -2.52 -8.02 0.14
N PHE A 76 -2.50 -9.03 -0.73
CA PHE A 76 -1.30 -9.73 -1.18
C PHE A 76 -1.30 -9.77 -2.70
N ILE A 77 -0.12 -9.61 -3.31
CA ILE A 77 0.08 -9.74 -4.75
C ILE A 77 1.45 -10.40 -5.01
N SER A 78 1.45 -11.42 -5.87
CA SER A 78 2.62 -12.08 -6.43
C SER A 78 2.34 -12.43 -7.89
N PHE A 79 3.17 -11.92 -8.80
CA PHE A 79 3.03 -12.16 -10.24
C PHE A 79 3.91 -13.34 -10.66
N ASP A 80 3.36 -14.26 -11.45
CA ASP A 80 4.11 -15.40 -11.98
C ASP A 80 5.33 -14.96 -12.79
N ALA A 81 5.25 -13.84 -13.51
CA ALA A 81 6.39 -13.25 -14.21
C ALA A 81 7.56 -12.89 -13.28
N LEU A 82 7.29 -12.35 -12.09
CA LEU A 82 8.32 -11.99 -11.11
C LEU A 82 8.91 -13.25 -10.46
N TYR A 83 8.07 -14.23 -10.15
CA TYR A 83 8.51 -15.53 -9.67
C TYR A 83 9.43 -16.25 -10.69
N ASN A 84 9.04 -16.28 -11.96
CA ASN A 84 9.86 -16.86 -13.03
C ASN A 84 11.15 -16.07 -13.28
N GLY A 85 11.10 -14.74 -13.15
CA GLY A 85 12.29 -13.88 -13.19
C GLY A 85 13.28 -14.25 -12.09
N PHE A 86 12.79 -14.49 -10.87
CA PHE A 86 13.60 -14.98 -9.77
C PHE A 86 14.28 -16.31 -10.09
N LEU A 87 13.50 -17.31 -10.55
CA LEU A 87 14.04 -18.64 -10.86
C LEU A 87 15.06 -18.64 -12.00
N SER A 88 14.91 -17.74 -12.97
CA SER A 88 15.70 -17.74 -14.20
C SER A 88 16.98 -16.91 -14.12
N GLY A 89 17.01 -15.86 -13.28
CA GLY A 89 18.09 -14.87 -13.33
C GLY A 89 18.48 -14.25 -11.99
N CYS A 90 17.77 -14.53 -10.91
CA CYS A 90 18.15 -14.04 -9.60
C CYS A 90 19.09 -14.98 -8.86
N ARG A 91 19.81 -14.38 -7.91
CA ARG A 91 20.66 -15.10 -6.97
C ARG A 91 19.78 -15.95 -6.05
N PRO A 92 20.27 -17.10 -5.56
CA PRO A 92 19.48 -18.03 -4.75
C PRO A 92 19.32 -17.55 -3.29
N PHE A 93 18.89 -16.31 -3.11
CA PHE A 93 18.51 -15.76 -1.81
C PHE A 93 17.29 -14.85 -1.96
N ILE A 94 16.49 -14.80 -0.91
CA ILE A 94 15.33 -13.93 -0.80
C ILE A 94 15.51 -13.11 0.47
N GLY A 95 15.52 -11.78 0.31
CA GLY A 95 15.40 -10.84 1.41
C GLY A 95 13.93 -10.56 1.68
N VAL A 96 13.57 -10.51 2.95
CA VAL A 96 12.22 -10.12 3.38
C VAL A 96 12.31 -8.96 4.36
N ASP A 97 11.46 -7.96 4.18
CA ASP A 97 11.42 -6.80 5.06
C ASP A 97 10.01 -6.21 5.15
N GLY A 98 9.76 -5.50 6.24
CA GLY A 98 8.52 -4.77 6.52
C GLY A 98 8.80 -3.28 6.68
N THR A 99 8.02 -2.43 6.02
CA THR A 99 8.12 -0.97 6.19
C THR A 99 6.78 -0.35 6.56
N HIS A 100 6.79 0.52 7.58
CA HIS A 100 5.59 1.21 8.03
C HIS A 100 5.16 2.29 7.04
N LEU A 101 3.93 2.18 6.56
CA LEU A 101 3.31 3.16 5.69
C LEU A 101 2.90 4.38 6.51
N ARG A 102 3.28 5.56 6.02
CA ARG A 102 2.91 6.85 6.60
C ARG A 102 1.72 7.42 5.84
N GLY A 103 0.60 7.65 6.51
CA GLY A 103 -0.60 8.17 5.88
C GLY A 103 -1.74 8.33 6.86
N ARG A 104 -2.92 8.68 6.33
CA ARG A 104 -4.15 8.72 7.13
C ARG A 104 -4.56 7.35 7.65
N TYR A 105 -4.29 6.31 6.86
CA TYR A 105 -4.45 4.92 7.23
C TYR A 105 -3.05 4.33 7.34
N GLU A 106 -2.65 4.01 8.56
CA GLU A 106 -1.39 3.35 8.85
C GLU A 106 -1.41 1.91 8.28
N GLY A 107 -0.24 1.28 8.24
CA GLY A 107 -0.09 -0.09 7.81
C GLY A 107 1.37 -0.48 7.70
N THR A 108 1.61 -1.73 7.34
CA THR A 108 2.95 -2.22 7.01
C THR A 108 2.92 -2.82 5.61
N LEU A 109 3.86 -2.40 4.77
CA LEU A 109 4.17 -3.05 3.51
C LEU A 109 5.23 -4.13 3.77
N LEU A 110 4.85 -5.38 3.58
CA LEU A 110 5.74 -6.54 3.61
C LEU A 110 6.19 -6.83 2.18
N VAL A 111 7.48 -7.09 1.99
CA VAL A 111 8.06 -7.40 0.68
C VAL A 111 9.01 -8.58 0.79
N ALA A 112 8.90 -9.49 -0.16
CA ALA A 112 9.92 -10.47 -0.49
C ALA A 112 10.58 -10.07 -1.80
N ALA A 113 11.90 -9.93 -1.80
CA ALA A 113 12.65 -9.54 -2.98
C ALA A 113 13.96 -10.33 -3.09
N SER A 114 14.47 -10.42 -4.31
CA SER A 114 15.80 -10.99 -4.59
C SER A 114 16.66 -10.00 -5.36
N LEU A 115 17.95 -10.32 -5.51
CA LEU A 115 18.84 -9.60 -6.40
C LEU A 115 19.09 -10.40 -7.67
N ASP A 116 19.01 -9.73 -8.82
CA ASP A 116 19.46 -10.31 -10.09
C ASP A 116 21.01 -10.41 -10.18
N GLY A 117 21.50 -10.92 -11.32
CA GLY A 117 22.93 -10.99 -11.62
C GLY A 117 23.65 -9.64 -11.50
N ASP A 118 22.96 -8.56 -11.85
CA ASP A 118 23.46 -7.19 -11.92
C ASP A 118 23.22 -6.38 -10.63
N ASN A 119 22.76 -7.04 -9.56
CA ASN A 119 22.37 -6.42 -8.27
C ASN A 119 21.13 -5.51 -8.35
N GLY A 120 20.29 -5.66 -9.37
CA GLY A 120 18.95 -5.10 -9.41
C GLY A 120 18.02 -5.81 -8.43
N ILE A 121 17.14 -5.04 -7.77
CA ILE A 121 16.14 -5.59 -6.83
C ILE A 121 14.91 -6.04 -7.62
N LEU A 122 14.59 -7.33 -7.54
CA LEU A 122 13.37 -7.90 -8.08
C LEU A 122 12.39 -8.20 -6.94
N PRO A 123 11.28 -7.47 -6.80
CA PRO A 123 10.23 -7.83 -5.86
C PRO A 123 9.51 -9.09 -6.36
N ILE A 124 9.47 -10.13 -5.53
CA ILE A 124 8.82 -11.41 -5.86
C ILE A 124 7.35 -11.35 -5.43
N ALA A 125 7.11 -10.90 -4.20
CA ALA A 125 5.77 -10.78 -3.62
C ALA A 125 5.72 -9.60 -2.67
N TYR A 126 4.53 -9.01 -2.52
CA TYR A 126 4.31 -7.94 -1.57
C TYR A 126 2.90 -7.97 -0.99
N ALA A 127 2.77 -7.50 0.25
CA ALA A 127 1.50 -7.40 0.95
C ALA A 127 1.41 -6.10 1.72
N VAL A 128 0.23 -5.47 1.71
CA VAL A 128 -0.08 -4.40 2.66
C VAL A 128 -0.98 -4.99 3.74
N VAL A 129 -0.54 -4.86 4.99
CA VAL A 129 -1.26 -5.36 6.17
C VAL A 129 -1.48 -4.22 7.15
N ASP A 130 -2.41 -4.41 8.09
CA ASP A 130 -2.74 -3.39 9.08
C ASP A 130 -1.60 -3.11 10.07
N LYS A 131 -0.83 -4.14 10.44
CA LYS A 131 0.32 -4.05 11.38
C LYS A 131 1.39 -5.09 11.07
N GLU A 132 2.60 -4.85 11.55
CA GLU A 132 3.66 -5.86 11.52
C GLU A 132 3.50 -6.81 12.71
N THR A 133 2.82 -7.93 12.51
CA THR A 133 2.59 -8.95 13.54
C THR A 133 3.03 -10.31 13.03
N LYS A 134 3.25 -11.26 13.96
CA LYS A 134 3.61 -12.64 13.62
C LYS A 134 2.55 -13.29 12.71
N GLU A 135 1.27 -13.03 12.96
CA GLU A 135 0.16 -13.58 12.17
C GLU A 135 0.14 -13.01 10.75
N ASN A 136 0.54 -11.74 10.59
CA ASN A 136 0.62 -11.09 9.29
C ASN A 136 1.83 -11.59 8.48
N TRP A 137 2.95 -11.83 9.13
CA TRP A 137 4.10 -12.51 8.54
C TRP A 137 3.79 -13.97 8.17
N SER A 138 3.14 -14.73 9.05
CA SER A 138 2.70 -16.09 8.73
C SER A 138 1.76 -16.11 7.52
N PHE A 139 0.80 -15.19 7.46
CA PHE A 139 -0.06 -15.02 6.28
C PHE A 139 0.75 -14.77 5.02
N PHE A 140 1.77 -13.91 5.09
CA PHE A 140 2.62 -13.56 3.95
C PHE A 140 3.45 -14.74 3.41
N PHE A 141 3.87 -15.66 4.29
CA PHE A 141 4.64 -16.85 3.91
C PHE A 141 3.79 -18.07 3.50
N ILE A 142 2.50 -18.08 3.84
CA ILE A 142 1.60 -19.21 3.56
C ILE A 142 0.91 -19.09 2.19
N ILE A 143 0.65 -17.86 1.74
CA ILE A 143 0.11 -17.61 0.39
C ILE A 143 1.20 -17.88 -0.64
#